data_AF-A0A955W080-F1
#
_entry.id   AF-A0A955W080-F1
#
_cell.length_a   1.000
_cell.length_b   1.000
_cell.length_c   1.000
_cell.angle_alpha   90.00
_cell.angle_beta   90.00
_cell.angle_gamma   90.00
#
_symmetry.space_group_name_H-M   'P 1'
#
loop_
_entity.id
_entity.type
_entity.pdbx_description
1 polymer ?
#
loop_
_entity_poly.entity_id
_entity_poly.type
_entity_poly.pdbx_seq_one_letter_code
_entity_poly.pdbx_strand_id
1 'polypeptide(L)'
;PPGIAALAMVVQYIVEVTGTPTGDLEALLVSELGPGGEEAFVTGAEQLREEGRMQGLERGLERGREEGREEGRRAGQARLLIKLLDLRFGAVPRGYAGRVHAADEAQVDRWAERVLDAADIDEVFEGD
;
A
#
# COMPACT_ATOMS: atom_id res chain seq x y z
N PRO A 1 37.70 0.71 9.87
CA PRO A 1 38.30 1.46 8.74
C PRO A 1 37.50 1.22 7.44
N PRO A 2 37.46 2.19 6.51
CA PRO A 2 36.55 2.23 5.34
C PRO A 2 36.55 0.99 4.44
N GLY A 3 37.56 0.12 4.53
CA GLY A 3 37.62 -1.14 3.78
C GLY A 3 36.53 -2.15 4.13
N ILE A 4 36.06 -2.19 5.39
CA ILE A 4 35.00 -3.13 5.81
C ILE A 4 33.64 -2.73 5.21
N ALA A 5 33.31 -1.44 5.22
CA ALA A 5 32.07 -0.94 4.61
C ALA A 5 32.09 -1.10 3.08
N ALA A 6 33.24 -0.90 2.44
CA ALA A 6 33.40 -1.13 1.01
C ALA A 6 33.23 -2.62 0.66
N LEU A 7 33.78 -3.52 1.48
CA LEU A 7 33.62 -4.96 1.31
C LEU A 7 32.15 -5.38 1.47
N ALA A 8 31.43 -4.84 2.45
CA ALA A 8 30.01 -5.11 2.65
C ALA A 8 29.17 -4.69 1.43
N MET A 9 29.44 -3.51 0.84
CA MET A 9 28.76 -3.08 -0.39
C MET A 9 29.05 -3.99 -1.59
N VAL A 10 30.28 -4.51 -1.72
CA VAL A 10 30.65 -5.43 -2.81
C VAL A 10 29.97 -6.79 -2.64
N VAL A 11 29.94 -7.31 -1.40
CA VAL A 11 29.21 -8.56 -1.08
C VAL A 11 27.72 -8.39 -1.35
N GLN A 12 27.13 -7.25 -0.99
CA GLN A 12 25.74 -6.91 -1.28
C GLN A 12 25.45 -6.88 -2.78
N TYR A 13 26.30 -6.20 -3.57
CA TYR A 13 26.15 -6.13 -5.02
C TYR A 13 26.19 -7.53 -5.65
N ILE A 14 27.09 -8.40 -5.17
CA ILE A 14 27.15 -9.78 -5.64
C ILE A 14 25.86 -10.52 -5.30
N VAL A 15 25.39 -10.50 -4.05
CA VAL A 15 24.14 -11.18 -3.66
C VAL A 15 22.93 -10.73 -4.47
N GLU A 16 22.79 -9.41 -4.67
CA GLU A 16 21.65 -8.82 -5.37
C GLU A 16 21.65 -9.14 -6.88
N VAL A 17 22.84 -9.20 -7.49
CA VAL A 17 22.97 -9.43 -8.94
C VAL A 17 23.08 -10.91 -9.31
N THR A 18 23.73 -11.74 -8.48
CA THR A 18 24.01 -13.14 -8.80
C THR A 18 23.09 -14.13 -8.11
N GLY A 19 22.30 -13.69 -7.11
CA GLY A 19 21.39 -14.56 -6.37
C GLY A 19 22.08 -15.67 -5.57
N THR A 20 23.36 -15.48 -5.23
CA THR A 20 24.15 -16.48 -4.51
C THR A 20 23.57 -16.70 -3.11
N PRO A 21 23.36 -17.95 -2.68
CA PRO A 21 22.96 -18.25 -1.31
C PRO A 21 23.96 -17.68 -0.30
N THR A 22 23.46 -17.03 0.76
CA THR A 22 24.27 -16.35 1.77
C THR A 22 25.27 -17.28 2.49
N GLY A 23 24.97 -18.58 2.59
CA GLY A 23 25.87 -19.56 3.21
C GLY A 23 27.17 -19.83 2.43
N ASP A 24 27.15 -19.71 1.10
CA ASP A 24 28.36 -19.89 0.28
C ASP A 24 29.30 -18.68 0.39
N LEU A 25 28.73 -17.49 0.64
CA LEU A 25 29.46 -16.25 0.85
C LEU A 25 30.10 -16.18 2.23
N GLU A 26 29.42 -16.67 3.27
CA GLU A 26 29.99 -16.81 4.62
C GLU A 26 31.27 -17.66 4.60
N ALA A 27 31.23 -18.82 3.93
CA ALA A 27 32.38 -19.71 3.82
C ALA A 27 33.59 -19.07 3.11
N LEU A 28 33.34 -18.34 2.02
CA LEU A 28 34.36 -17.60 1.26
C LEU A 28 34.96 -16.44 2.06
N LEU A 29 34.15 -15.71 2.81
CA LEU A 29 34.61 -14.56 3.61
C LEU A 29 35.46 -15.01 4.80
N VAL A 30 35.10 -16.10 5.45
CA VAL A 30 35.88 -16.68 6.56
C VAL A 30 37.22 -17.24 6.06
N SER A 31 37.26 -17.88 4.88
CA SER A 31 38.52 -18.44 4.35
C SER A 31 39.50 -17.36 3.89
N GLU A 32 39.00 -16.29 3.26
CA GLU A 32 39.86 -15.28 2.63
C GLU A 32 40.22 -14.09 3.54
N LEU A 33 39.37 -13.73 4.51
CA LEU A 33 39.54 -12.52 5.32
C LEU A 33 39.77 -12.79 6.81
N GLY A 34 39.66 -14.05 7.25
CA GLY A 34 39.80 -14.44 8.64
C GLY A 34 38.73 -13.80 9.56
N PRO A 35 39.01 -13.64 10.87
CA PRO A 35 38.02 -13.17 11.85
C PRO A 35 37.42 -11.79 11.55
N GLY A 36 38.16 -10.92 10.88
CA GLY A 36 37.68 -9.59 10.48
C GLY A 36 36.65 -9.63 9.33
N GLY A 37 36.64 -10.70 8.52
CA GLY A 37 35.63 -10.92 7.48
C GLY A 37 34.29 -11.39 8.04
N GLU A 38 34.31 -12.21 9.08
CA GLU A 38 33.12 -12.67 9.80
C GLU A 38 32.40 -11.48 10.48
N GLU A 39 33.14 -10.65 11.20
CA GLU A 39 32.58 -9.44 11.85
C GLU A 39 32.01 -8.44 10.82
N ALA A 40 32.71 -8.26 9.70
CA ALA A 40 32.25 -7.43 8.58
C ALA A 40 30.95 -7.97 7.97
N PHE A 41 30.84 -9.29 7.78
CA PHE A 41 29.65 -9.92 7.24
C PHE A 41 28.46 -9.82 8.19
N VAL A 42 28.65 -10.15 9.48
CA VAL A 42 27.59 -10.07 10.49
C VAL A 42 27.07 -8.64 10.59
N THR A 43 27.97 -7.66 10.70
CA THR A 43 27.60 -6.24 10.78
C THR A 43 26.86 -5.77 9.52
N GLY A 44 27.35 -6.15 8.33
CA GLY A 44 26.68 -5.82 7.07
C GLY A 44 25.30 -6.47 6.95
N ALA A 45 25.18 -7.73 7.37
CA ALA A 45 23.91 -8.45 7.35
C ALA A 45 22.91 -7.90 8.38
N GLU A 46 23.35 -7.41 9.53
CA GLU A 46 22.50 -6.70 10.50
C GLU A 46 22.02 -5.36 9.95
N GLN A 47 22.92 -4.57 9.35
CA GLN A 47 22.57 -3.30 8.70
C GLN A 47 21.53 -3.50 7.61
N LEU A 48 21.72 -4.49 6.73
CA LEU A 48 20.78 -4.79 5.65
C LEU A 48 19.41 -5.25 6.16
N ARG A 49 19.38 -6.04 7.24
CA ARG A 49 18.11 -6.44 7.87
C ARG A 49 17.38 -5.23 8.44
N GLU A 50 18.10 -4.32 9.09
CA GLU A 50 17.51 -3.11 9.65
C GLU A 50 17.03 -2.14 8.57
N GLU A 51 17.80 -1.94 7.50
CA GLU A 51 17.40 -1.15 6.33
C GLU A 51 16.16 -1.75 5.66
N GLY A 52 16.14 -3.07 5.43
CA GLY A 52 14.99 -3.77 4.86
C GLY A 52 13.74 -3.63 5.73
N ARG A 53 13.89 -3.71 7.06
CA ARG A 53 12.81 -3.50 8.03
C ARG A 53 12.26 -2.08 7.96
N MET A 54 13.15 -1.08 7.91
CA MET A 54 12.79 0.34 7.80
C MET A 54 12.06 0.64 6.49
N GLN A 55 12.59 0.16 5.36
CA GLN A 55 11.95 0.32 4.05
C GLN A 55 10.59 -0.38 3.99
N GLY A 56 10.49 -1.59 4.55
CA GLY A 56 9.23 -2.34 4.61
C GLY A 56 8.17 -1.61 5.44
N LEU A 57 8.56 -1.04 6.58
CA LEU A 57 7.67 -0.25 7.44
C LEU A 57 7.20 1.03 6.74
N GLU A 58 8.11 1.75 6.08
CA GLU A 58 7.79 2.98 5.35
C GLU A 58 6.80 2.72 4.21
N ARG A 59 7.09 1.72 3.36
CA ARG A 59 6.18 1.32 2.27
C ARG A 59 4.83 0.84 2.79
N GLY A 60 4.81 0.09 3.90
CA GLY A 60 3.58 -0.38 4.53
C GLY A 60 2.73 0.76 5.08
N LEU A 61 3.34 1.75 5.71
CA LEU A 61 2.68 2.95 6.21
C LEU A 61 2.12 3.82 5.08
N GLU A 62 2.89 4.03 4.02
CA GLU A 62 2.46 4.80 2.86
C GLU A 62 1.25 4.15 2.18
N ARG A 63 1.36 2.86 1.86
CA ARG A 63 0.28 2.08 1.25
C ARG A 63 -0.97 2.06 2.12
N GLY A 64 -0.83 1.75 3.41
CA GLY A 64 -1.98 1.71 4.33
C GLY A 64 -2.66 3.08 4.50
N ARG A 65 -1.88 4.16 4.46
CA ARG A 65 -2.42 5.53 4.52
C ARG A 65 -3.17 5.89 3.25
N GLU A 66 -2.67 5.50 2.08
CA GLU A 66 -3.33 5.73 0.79
C GLU A 66 -4.64 4.94 0.68
N GLU A 67 -4.58 3.63 0.92
CA GLU A 67 -5.76 2.73 0.92
C GLU A 67 -6.82 3.23 1.91
N GLY A 68 -6.43 3.57 3.14
CA GLY A 68 -7.36 4.10 4.14
C GLY A 68 -7.94 5.47 3.77
N ARG A 69 -7.20 6.32 3.04
CA ARG A 69 -7.73 7.59 2.53
C ARG A 69 -8.77 7.37 1.46
N GLU A 70 -8.52 6.43 0.55
CA GLU A 70 -9.43 6.11 -0.54
C GLU A 70 -10.72 5.46 -0.02
N GLU A 71 -10.60 4.46 0.86
CA GLU A 71 -11.77 3.84 1.50
C GLU A 71 -12.58 4.87 2.28
N GLY A 72 -11.91 5.74 3.05
CA GLY A 72 -12.55 6.82 3.79
C GLY A 72 -13.29 7.81 2.89
N ARG A 73 -12.72 8.18 1.74
CA ARG A 73 -13.35 9.07 0.76
C ARG A 73 -14.60 8.42 0.15
N ARG A 74 -14.49 7.19 -0.34
CA ARG A 74 -15.62 6.43 -0.93
C ARG A 74 -16.75 6.24 0.09
N ALA A 75 -16.41 5.82 1.31
CA ALA A 75 -17.40 5.66 2.38
C ALA A 75 -18.05 7.00 2.80
N GLY A 76 -17.32 8.11 2.68
CA GLY A 76 -17.83 9.47 2.92
C GLY A 76 -18.79 9.93 1.83
N GLN A 77 -18.39 9.81 0.55
CA GLN A 77 -19.21 10.14 -0.61
C GLN A 77 -20.50 9.32 -0.63
N ALA A 78 -20.43 8.00 -0.42
CA ALA A 78 -21.60 7.13 -0.32
C ALA A 78 -22.57 7.56 0.79
N ARG A 79 -22.05 7.88 1.98
CA ARG A 79 -22.87 8.39 3.10
C ARG A 79 -23.54 9.71 2.78
N LEU A 80 -22.83 10.62 2.10
CA LEU A 80 -23.40 11.89 1.68
C LEU A 80 -24.52 11.69 0.65
N LEU A 81 -24.30 10.85 -0.36
CA LEU A 81 -25.30 10.57 -1.38
C LEU A 81 -26.56 9.93 -0.78
N ILE A 82 -26.42 8.94 0.12
CA ILE A 82 -27.56 8.34 0.83
C ILE A 82 -28.34 9.40 1.61
N LYS A 83 -27.64 10.34 2.26
CA LYS A 83 -28.29 11.44 2.96
C LYS A 83 -29.04 12.38 2.02
N LEU A 84 -28.49 12.69 0.84
CA LEU A 84 -29.17 13.53 -0.15
C LEU A 84 -30.42 12.83 -0.70
N LEU A 85 -30.32 11.54 -1.01
CA LEU A 85 -31.45 10.71 -1.42
C LEU A 85 -32.55 10.71 -0.35
N ASP A 86 -32.18 10.52 0.92
CA ASP A 86 -33.10 10.54 2.05
C ASP A 86 -33.81 11.89 2.21
N LEU A 87 -33.07 12.99 2.03
CA LEU A 87 -33.62 14.34 2.12
C LEU A 87 -34.59 14.68 0.97
N ARG A 88 -34.34 14.15 -0.23
CA ARG A 88 -35.15 14.48 -1.42
C ARG A 88 -36.35 13.55 -1.59
N PHE A 89 -36.14 12.26 -1.40
CA PHE A 89 -37.13 11.22 -1.71
C PHE A 89 -37.70 10.54 -0.47
N GLY A 90 -37.17 10.85 0.73
CA GLY A 90 -37.51 10.16 1.97
C GLY A 90 -36.73 8.86 2.14
N ALA A 91 -37.19 8.02 3.08
CA ALA A 91 -36.48 6.82 3.52
C ALA A 91 -35.94 5.96 2.37
N VAL A 92 -34.62 5.92 2.22
CA VAL A 92 -33.94 5.19 1.13
C VAL A 92 -34.05 3.68 1.35
N PRO A 93 -34.64 2.92 0.41
CA PRO A 93 -34.70 1.47 0.51
C PRO A 93 -33.31 0.83 0.54
N ARG A 94 -33.16 -0.28 1.29
CA ARG A 94 -31.87 -0.98 1.47
C ARG A 94 -31.20 -1.37 0.15
N GLY A 95 -31.97 -1.65 -0.90
CA GLY A 95 -31.44 -1.98 -2.22
C GLY A 95 -30.58 -0.87 -2.81
N TYR A 96 -31.06 0.38 -2.77
CA TYR A 96 -30.32 1.54 -3.29
C TYR A 96 -29.13 1.88 -2.40
N ALA A 97 -29.28 1.80 -1.07
CA ALA A 97 -28.15 2.01 -0.16
C ALA A 97 -27.01 1.00 -0.43
N GLY A 98 -27.34 -0.26 -0.71
CA GLY A 98 -26.36 -1.27 -1.12
C GLY A 98 -25.66 -0.93 -2.44
N ARG A 99 -26.41 -0.46 -3.44
CA ARG A 99 -25.83 0.02 -4.73
C ARG A 99 -24.87 1.18 -4.50
N VAL A 100 -25.24 2.16 -3.67
CA VAL A 100 -24.39 3.32 -3.34
C VAL A 100 -23.10 2.92 -2.62
N HIS A 101 -23.15 1.95 -1.71
CA HIS A 101 -21.94 1.46 -1.04
C HIS A 101 -21.02 0.65 -1.95
N ALA A 102 -21.56 -0.03 -2.96
CA ALA A 102 -20.78 -0.83 -3.91
C ALA A 102 -20.20 0.00 -5.07
N ALA A 103 -20.73 1.20 -5.29
CA ALA A 103 -20.37 2.04 -6.42
C ALA A 103 -18.92 2.55 -6.37
N ASP A 104 -18.38 2.81 -7.56
CA ASP A 104 -17.14 3.56 -7.71
C ASP A 104 -17.36 5.08 -7.55
N GLU A 105 -16.26 5.83 -7.46
CA GLU A 105 -16.30 7.28 -7.24
C GLU A 105 -17.04 8.02 -8.37
N ALA A 106 -16.88 7.57 -9.63
CA ALA A 106 -17.50 8.21 -10.78
C ALA A 106 -19.01 7.97 -10.82
N GLN A 107 -19.47 6.79 -10.42
CA GLN A 107 -20.90 6.48 -10.27
C GLN A 107 -21.54 7.36 -9.19
N VAL A 108 -20.89 7.48 -8.02
CA VAL A 108 -21.40 8.30 -6.92
C VAL A 108 -21.50 9.77 -7.31
N ASP A 109 -20.49 10.30 -8.02
CA ASP A 109 -20.51 11.69 -8.51
C ASP A 109 -21.65 11.92 -9.51
N ARG A 110 -21.85 11.02 -10.48
CA ARG A 110 -22.98 11.12 -11.43
C ARG A 110 -24.33 11.10 -10.72
N TRP A 111 -24.50 10.21 -9.75
CA TRP A 111 -25.74 10.13 -8.99
C TRP A 111 -25.93 11.36 -8.11
N ALA A 112 -24.87 11.94 -7.54
CA ALA A 112 -24.95 13.17 -6.75
C ALA A 112 -25.46 14.35 -7.58
N GLU A 113 -25.06 14.47 -8.85
CA GLU A 113 -25.58 15.47 -9.77
C GLU A 113 -27.06 15.24 -10.09
N ARG A 114 -27.43 14.00 -10.46
CA ARG A 114 -28.83 13.62 -10.79
C ARG A 114 -29.78 13.72 -9.60
N VAL A 115 -29.27 13.56 -8.38
CA VAL A 115 -30.07 13.76 -7.16
C VAL A 115 -30.56 15.19 -7.02
N LEU A 116 -30.13 16.16 -7.83
CA LEU A 116 -30.66 17.52 -7.80
C LEU A 116 -31.88 17.73 -8.71
N ASP A 117 -32.01 17.00 -9.82
CA ASP A 117 -33.03 17.24 -10.85
C ASP A 117 -34.00 16.05 -11.09
N ALA A 118 -33.59 14.80 -10.85
CA ALA A 118 -34.44 13.59 -10.94
C ALA A 118 -35.83 13.69 -10.26
N ALA A 119 -36.88 13.18 -10.89
CA ALA A 119 -38.24 13.20 -10.36
C ALA A 119 -38.47 12.18 -9.24
N ASP A 120 -37.76 11.05 -9.28
CA ASP A 120 -37.82 9.99 -8.30
C ASP A 120 -36.45 9.33 -8.10
N ILE A 121 -36.40 8.37 -7.17
CA ILE A 121 -35.16 7.67 -6.84
C ILE A 121 -34.67 6.79 -8.00
N ASP A 122 -35.55 6.24 -8.84
CA ASP A 122 -35.15 5.35 -9.93
C ASP A 122 -34.40 6.11 -11.02
N GLU A 123 -34.86 7.31 -11.38
CA GLU A 123 -34.21 8.18 -12.36
C GLU A 123 -32.76 8.54 -11.99
N VAL A 124 -32.42 8.60 -10.70
CA VAL A 124 -31.03 8.84 -10.26
C VAL A 124 -30.10 7.73 -10.74
N PHE A 125 -30.55 6.48 -10.66
CA PHE A 125 -29.75 5.29 -10.92
C PHE A 125 -29.92 4.74 -12.34
N GLU A 126 -30.60 5.45 -13.25
CA GLU A 126 -30.75 5.01 -14.64
C GLU A 126 -29.42 5.04 -15.41
N GLY A 127 -29.20 4.04 -16.27
CA GLY A 127 -28.00 3.95 -17.11
C GLY A 127 -26.73 3.41 -16.43
N ASP A 128 -26.85 2.85 -15.22
CA ASP A 128 -25.79 2.13 -14.50
C ASP A 128 -26.21 0.70 -14.10
#